data_AF-A0A3B0MAX9-F1
#
_entry.id   AF-A0A3B0MAX9-F1
#
_cell.length_a   1.000
_cell.length_b   1.000
_cell.length_c   1.000
_cell.angle_alpha   90.00
_cell.angle_beta   90.00
_cell.angle_gamma   90.00
#
_symmetry.space_group_name_H-M   'P 1'
#
loop_
_entity.id
_entity.type
_entity.pdbx_description
1 polymer ?
#
loop_
_entity_poly.entity_id
_entity_poly.type
_entity_poly.pdbx_seq_one_letter_code
_entity_poly.pdbx_strand_id
1 'polypeptide(L)'
;MYVTTYPCHYCARHIVASGIDEVQFIEPYPKSKATELHSDSITTESSDWSPPSQGGTHVLFRPFVGVAPQLYRRVFLKDRSYKDKISGDFVFGTPAWGRPTEVYKVSYSAMEAELALEVDSA
;
A
#
# COMPACT_ATOMS: atom_id res chain seq x y z
N MET A 1 12.54 -6.37 7.16
CA MET A 1 12.81 -5.87 5.79
C MET A 1 11.52 -5.29 5.21
N TYR A 2 11.59 -4.19 4.47
CA TYR A 2 10.42 -3.56 3.83
C TYR A 2 10.58 -3.59 2.32
N VAL A 3 9.54 -4.02 1.60
CA VAL A 3 9.51 -4.09 0.13
C VAL A 3 8.20 -3.51 -0.39
N THR A 4 8.23 -2.99 -1.62
CA THR A 4 7.02 -2.45 -2.26
C THR A 4 6.11 -3.56 -2.77
N THR A 5 6.67 -4.67 -3.22
CA THR A 5 5.93 -5.77 -3.87
C THR A 5 6.33 -7.11 -3.26
N TYR A 6 5.39 -8.05 -3.19
CA TYR A 6 5.62 -9.37 -2.60
C TYR A 6 6.80 -10.11 -3.27
N PRO A 7 7.78 -10.63 -2.50
CA PRO A 7 8.99 -11.23 -3.08
C PRO A 7 8.71 -12.43 -3.98
N CYS A 8 9.50 -12.61 -5.04
CA CYS A 8 9.49 -13.82 -5.84
C CYS A 8 10.25 -14.97 -5.13
N HIS A 9 10.17 -16.18 -5.67
CA HIS A 9 10.79 -17.38 -5.07
C HIS A 9 12.32 -17.33 -4.98
N TYR A 10 13.02 -16.65 -5.91
CA TYR A 10 14.47 -16.44 -5.81
C TYR A 10 14.82 -15.43 -4.70
N CYS A 11 14.10 -14.32 -4.62
CA CYS A 11 14.28 -13.35 -3.55
C CYS A 11 14.00 -14.00 -2.18
N ALA A 12 12.93 -14.79 -2.08
CA ALA A 12 12.56 -15.51 -0.87
C ALA A 12 13.67 -16.43 -0.36
N ARG A 13 14.33 -17.18 -1.26
CA ARG A 13 15.49 -18.02 -0.91
C ARG A 13 16.61 -17.20 -0.25
N HIS A 14 16.93 -16.04 -0.82
CA HIS A 14 17.98 -15.17 -0.27
C HIS A 14 17.56 -14.51 1.05
N ILE A 15 16.29 -14.13 1.18
CA ILE A 15 15.72 -13.56 2.40
C ILE A 15 15.86 -14.56 3.55
N VAL A 16 15.40 -15.80 3.35
CA VAL A 16 15.53 -16.89 4.34
C VAL A 16 17.00 -17.14 4.69
N ALA A 17 17.87 -17.30 3.70
CA ALA A 17 19.30 -17.57 3.92
C ALA A 17 20.03 -16.44 4.67
N SER A 18 19.54 -15.21 4.57
CA SER A 18 20.09 -14.05 5.29
C SER A 18 19.64 -13.93 6.75
N GLY A 19 18.73 -14.81 7.21
CA GLY A 19 18.23 -14.80 8.58
C GLY A 19 17.39 -13.58 8.92
N ILE A 20 16.67 -13.02 7.93
CA ILE A 20 15.73 -11.91 8.16
C ILE A 20 14.54 -12.44 8.95
N ASP A 21 14.13 -11.72 9.99
CA ASP A 21 12.99 -12.13 10.80
C ASP A 21 11.66 -11.94 10.07
N GLU A 22 11.45 -10.76 9.51
CA GLU A 22 10.15 -10.34 8.98
C GLU A 22 10.29 -9.52 7.69
N VAL A 23 9.41 -9.78 6.73
CA VAL A 23 9.24 -9.01 5.50
C VAL A 23 7.86 -8.38 5.46
N GLN A 24 7.82 -7.05 5.33
CA GLN A 24 6.60 -6.28 5.08
C GLN A 24 6.52 -5.87 3.62
N PHE A 25 5.40 -6.18 2.96
CA PHE A 25 5.15 -5.84 1.56
C PHE A 25 3.88 -5.00 1.40
N ILE A 26 3.87 -4.07 0.43
CA ILE A 26 2.70 -3.22 0.17
C ILE A 26 1.77 -3.88 -0.84
N GLU A 27 2.31 -4.31 -1.97
CA GLU A 27 1.54 -4.83 -3.11
C GLU A 27 1.66 -6.35 -3.21
N PRO A 28 0.55 -7.07 -3.40
CA PRO A 28 0.59 -8.52 -3.64
C PRO A 28 1.22 -8.83 -5.00
N TYR A 29 1.83 -10.01 -5.14
CA TYR A 29 2.36 -10.51 -6.40
C TYR A 29 1.76 -11.89 -6.72
N PRO A 30 0.61 -11.96 -7.43
CA PRO A 30 -0.15 -13.21 -7.61
C PRO A 30 0.62 -14.33 -8.33
N LYS A 31 1.66 -13.99 -9.09
CA LYS A 31 2.51 -14.97 -9.79
C LYS A 31 3.64 -15.52 -8.92
N SER A 32 3.84 -14.98 -7.72
CA SER A 32 4.86 -15.48 -6.81
C SER A 32 4.46 -16.83 -6.24
N LYS A 33 5.41 -17.77 -6.25
CA LYS A 33 5.32 -19.07 -5.58
C LYS A 33 6.18 -19.14 -4.32
N ALA A 34 6.54 -18.00 -3.73
CA ALA A 34 7.49 -17.95 -2.62
C ALA A 34 7.02 -18.80 -1.41
N THR A 35 5.78 -18.63 -0.98
CA THR A 35 5.21 -19.38 0.16
C THR A 35 5.00 -20.85 -0.17
N GLU A 36 4.63 -21.17 -1.42
CA GLU A 36 4.41 -22.55 -1.86
C GLU A 36 5.71 -23.34 -1.93
N LEU A 37 6.79 -22.72 -2.46
CA LEU A 37 8.09 -23.38 -2.66
C LEU A 37 8.97 -23.40 -1.40
N HIS A 38 8.75 -22.48 -0.47
CA HIS A 38 9.53 -22.35 0.78
C HIS A 38 8.61 -22.41 2.00
N SER A 39 7.63 -23.30 1.98
CA SER A 39 6.63 -23.48 3.05
C SER A 39 7.23 -24.02 4.35
N ASP A 40 8.45 -24.55 4.30
CA ASP A 40 9.26 -25.02 5.42
C ASP A 40 9.98 -23.90 6.18
N SER A 41 10.08 -22.72 5.57
CA SER A 41 10.89 -21.60 6.08
C SER A 41 10.18 -20.26 6.07
N ILE A 42 8.98 -20.16 5.49
CA ILE A 42 8.19 -18.92 5.38
C ILE A 42 6.79 -19.14 5.92
N THR A 43 6.31 -18.22 6.74
CA THR A 43 4.92 -18.17 7.19
C THR A 43 4.28 -16.83 6.86
N THR A 44 2.97 -16.82 6.60
CA THR A 44 2.17 -15.58 6.48
C THR A 44 1.31 -15.32 7.72
N GLU A 45 1.23 -16.29 8.62
CA GLU A 45 0.44 -16.21 9.84
C GLU A 45 1.29 -15.63 10.97
N SER A 46 0.76 -14.60 11.62
CA SER A 46 1.43 -13.94 12.75
C SER A 46 1.04 -14.54 14.10
N SER A 47 0.00 -15.37 14.17
CA SER A 47 -0.43 -16.07 15.38
C SER A 47 0.62 -17.11 15.77
N ASP A 48 1.13 -17.01 17.00
CA ASP A 48 2.14 -17.90 17.58
C ASP A 48 3.50 -17.93 16.83
N TRP A 49 3.75 -16.93 15.98
CA TRP A 49 5.03 -16.78 15.31
C TRP A 49 6.12 -16.26 16.25
N SER A 50 7.29 -16.90 16.19
CA SER A 50 8.52 -16.43 16.84
C SER A 50 9.57 -16.06 15.79
N PRO A 51 10.33 -14.97 16.01
CA PRO A 51 11.34 -14.55 15.05
C PRO A 51 12.51 -15.53 14.97
N PRO A 52 13.07 -15.78 13.77
CA PRO A 52 14.32 -16.52 13.56
C PRO A 52 15.45 -16.12 14.50
N SER A 53 15.60 -14.82 14.78
CA SER A 53 16.59 -14.29 15.72
C SER A 53 16.41 -14.75 17.18
N GLN A 54 15.20 -15.21 17.55
CA GLN A 54 14.89 -15.75 18.87
C GLN A 54 14.67 -17.28 18.87
N GLY A 55 15.14 -17.97 17.82
CA GLY A 55 15.02 -19.42 17.70
C GLY A 55 13.74 -19.90 17.00
N GLY A 56 12.98 -18.98 16.40
CA GLY A 56 11.94 -19.33 15.44
C GLY A 56 12.54 -19.97 14.18
N THR A 57 11.72 -20.71 13.44
CA THR A 57 12.16 -21.41 12.21
C THR A 57 11.71 -20.71 10.93
N HIS A 58 10.66 -19.89 10.99
CA HIS A 58 10.03 -19.31 9.81
C HIS A 58 10.22 -17.81 9.75
N VAL A 59 10.50 -17.28 8.57
CA VAL A 59 10.45 -15.86 8.25
C VAL A 59 8.99 -15.44 8.07
N LEU A 60 8.57 -14.35 8.71
CA LEU A 60 7.20 -13.85 8.60
C LEU A 60 7.04 -12.92 7.41
N PHE A 61 6.17 -13.26 6.48
CA PHE A 61 5.78 -12.42 5.35
C PHE A 61 4.41 -11.84 5.63
N ARG A 62 4.34 -10.54 5.94
CA ARG A 62 3.06 -9.88 6.25
C ARG A 62 2.78 -8.67 5.36
N PRO A 63 1.51 -8.41 5.01
CA PRO A 63 1.15 -7.18 4.34
C PRO A 63 1.41 -5.98 5.26
N PHE A 64 1.87 -4.89 4.68
CA PHE A 64 2.04 -3.63 5.37
C PHE A 64 0.66 -3.08 5.75
N VAL A 65 0.45 -2.84 7.05
CA VAL A 65 -0.77 -2.23 7.58
C VAL A 65 -0.42 -0.82 8.07
N GLY A 66 -1.00 0.19 7.43
CA GLY A 66 -0.74 1.59 7.77
C GLY A 66 -1.00 2.54 6.61
N VAL A 67 -0.40 3.73 6.69
CA VAL A 67 -0.50 4.75 5.64
C VAL A 67 0.46 4.37 4.52
N ALA A 68 -0.07 3.95 3.38
CA ALA A 68 0.75 3.67 2.20
C ALA A 68 1.59 4.91 1.81
N PRO A 69 2.81 4.75 1.30
CA PRO A 69 3.68 5.87 0.92
C PRO A 69 3.00 6.90 0.00
N GLN A 70 2.16 6.42 -0.92
CA GLN A 70 1.38 7.28 -1.83
C GLN A 70 0.36 8.14 -1.08
N LEU A 71 -0.26 7.62 -0.02
CA LEU A 71 -1.23 8.33 0.79
C LEU A 71 -0.53 9.32 1.75
N TYR A 72 0.65 8.96 2.27
CA TYR A 72 1.43 9.82 3.16
C TYR A 72 1.73 11.18 2.51
N ARG A 73 2.17 11.16 1.25
CA ARG A 73 2.40 12.39 0.47
C ARG A 73 1.13 13.24 0.34
N ARG A 74 -0.04 12.61 0.14
CA ARG A 74 -1.31 13.34 0.01
C ARG A 74 -1.76 13.99 1.31
N VAL A 75 -1.51 13.36 2.45
CA VAL A 75 -1.99 13.82 3.76
C VAL A 75 -1.03 14.84 4.38
N PHE A 76 0.28 14.61 4.28
CA PHE A 76 1.27 15.36 5.05
C PHE A 76 2.10 16.35 4.23
N LEU A 77 2.13 16.23 2.90
CA LEU A 77 2.80 17.23 2.07
C LEU A 77 1.81 18.31 1.64
N LYS A 78 2.31 19.56 1.64
CA LYS A 78 1.56 20.72 1.17
C LYS A 78 1.33 20.59 -0.34
N ASP A 79 0.13 20.16 -0.71
CA ASP A 79 -0.29 19.99 -2.11
C ASP A 79 -0.85 21.29 -2.73
N ARG A 80 -1.15 22.29 -1.90
CA ARG A 80 -1.79 23.55 -2.33
C ARG A 80 -1.35 24.75 -1.50
N SER A 81 -1.66 25.95 -2.00
CA SER A 81 -1.51 27.19 -1.24
C SER A 81 -2.67 27.33 -0.24
N TYR A 82 -2.35 27.61 1.02
CA TYR A 82 -3.32 27.92 2.06
C TYR A 82 -3.55 29.43 2.25
N LYS A 83 -2.85 30.24 1.46
CA LYS A 83 -2.91 31.70 1.49
C LYS A 83 -2.70 32.27 0.09
N ASP A 84 -3.35 33.39 -0.18
CA ASP A 84 -2.97 34.22 -1.32
C ASP A 84 -1.57 34.81 -1.07
N LYS A 85 -0.70 34.76 -2.08
CA LYS A 85 0.68 35.21 -1.97
C LYS A 85 0.78 36.74 -1.88
N ILE A 86 -0.24 37.45 -2.37
CA ILE A 86 -0.25 38.92 -2.44
C ILE A 86 -1.00 39.52 -1.25
N SER A 87 -2.26 39.13 -1.03
CA SER A 87 -3.07 39.70 0.07
C SER A 87 -2.74 39.10 1.44
N GLY A 88 -2.20 37.88 1.49
CA GLY A 88 -1.92 37.16 2.73
C GLY A 88 -3.15 36.52 3.39
N ASP A 89 -4.34 36.67 2.78
CA ASP A 89 -5.58 36.09 3.27
C ASP A 89 -5.54 34.56 3.21
N PHE A 90 -6.13 33.91 4.21
CA PHE A 90 -6.25 32.46 4.25
C PHE A 90 -7.30 31.98 3.24
N VAL A 91 -6.84 31.45 2.11
CA VAL A 91 -7.68 30.83 1.09
C VAL A 91 -7.30 29.35 1.02
N PHE A 92 -8.21 28.48 1.46
CA PHE A 92 -8.01 27.04 1.39
C PHE A 92 -8.41 26.54 0.00
N GLY A 93 -7.43 26.40 -0.90
CA GLY A 93 -7.68 25.86 -2.24
C GLY A 93 -8.26 24.44 -2.19
N THR A 94 -8.99 24.00 -3.21
CA THR A 94 -9.39 22.59 -3.35
C THR A 94 -8.20 21.77 -3.87
N PRO A 95 -8.01 20.51 -3.42
CA PRO A 95 -6.96 19.65 -3.96
C PRO A 95 -7.30 19.29 -5.41
N ALA A 96 -6.28 19.14 -6.27
CA ALA A 96 -6.47 18.72 -7.66
C ALA A 96 -7.11 17.32 -7.80
N TRP A 97 -6.97 16.49 -6.76
CA TRP A 97 -7.48 15.11 -6.70
C TRP A 97 -8.79 14.99 -5.90
N GLY A 98 -9.44 16.12 -5.59
CA GLY A 98 -10.64 16.17 -4.73
C GLY A 98 -10.33 15.88 -3.26
N ARG A 99 -11.31 16.01 -2.37
CA ARG A 99 -11.16 15.62 -0.95
C ARG A 99 -11.07 14.09 -0.85
N PRO A 100 -10.33 13.50 0.10
CA PRO A 100 -10.32 12.04 0.32
C PRO A 100 -11.73 11.43 0.46
N THR A 101 -12.67 12.22 0.99
CA THR A 101 -14.07 11.84 1.18
C THR A 101 -14.96 12.04 -0.05
N GLU A 102 -14.48 12.70 -1.10
CA GLU A 102 -15.27 12.90 -2.33
C GLU A 102 -15.45 11.61 -3.14
N VAL A 103 -14.47 10.70 -3.09
CA VAL A 103 -14.62 9.35 -3.66
C VAL A 103 -15.76 8.57 -2.98
N TYR A 104 -16.09 8.89 -1.73
CA TYR A 104 -17.21 8.29 -1.00
C TYR A 104 -18.51 9.09 -1.09
N LYS A 105 -18.55 10.25 -1.76
CA LYS A 105 -19.80 11.02 -1.92
C LYS A 105 -20.71 10.42 -2.98
N VAL A 106 -20.14 9.71 -3.96
CA VAL A 106 -20.87 9.18 -5.11
C VAL A 106 -20.80 7.66 -5.05
N SER A 107 -21.94 6.99 -5.11
CA SER A 107 -21.96 5.54 -5.22
C SER A 107 -21.33 5.11 -6.54
N TYR A 108 -20.67 3.96 -6.56
CA TYR A 108 -20.06 3.41 -7.76
C TYR A 108 -21.04 3.34 -8.95
N SER A 109 -22.29 2.94 -8.67
CA SER A 109 -23.38 2.90 -9.66
C SER A 109 -23.72 4.26 -10.28
N ALA A 110 -23.67 5.33 -9.50
CA ALA A 110 -23.95 6.68 -9.99
C ALA A 110 -22.80 7.19 -10.86
N MET A 111 -21.57 6.86 -10.50
CA MET A 111 -20.37 7.20 -11.28
C MET A 111 -20.33 6.46 -12.62
N GLU A 112 -20.71 5.18 -12.66
CA GLU A 112 -20.83 4.42 -13.92
C GLU A 112 -21.92 4.98 -14.84
N ALA A 113 -23.07 5.37 -14.29
CA ALA A 113 -24.15 5.97 -15.07
C ALA A 113 -23.74 7.32 -15.68
N GLU A 114 -22.96 8.13 -14.96
CA GLU A 114 -22.46 9.41 -15.44
C GLU A 114 -21.44 9.23 -16.58
N LEU A 115 -20.48 8.31 -16.42
CA LEU A 115 -19.51 7.98 -17.47
C LEU A 115 -20.16 7.40 -18.72
N ALA A 116 -21.23 6.60 -18.57
CA ALA A 116 -21.98 6.08 -19.71
C ALA A 116 -22.62 7.21 -20.54
N LEU A 117 -23.13 8.26 -19.89
CA LEU A 117 -23.70 9.43 -20.55
C LEU A 117 -22.64 10.28 -21.26
N GLU A 118 -21.43 10.38 -20.71
CA GLU A 118 -20.31 11.08 -21.36
C GLU A 118 -19.84 10.35 -22.63
N VAL A 119 -19.80 9.01 -22.61
CA VAL A 119 -19.42 8.20 -23.77
C VAL A 119 -20.44 8.31 -24.91
N ASP A 120 -21.73 8.40 -24.60
CA ASP A 120 -22.79 8.59 -25.59
C ASP A 120 -22.81 10.01 -26.20
N SER A 121 -22.11 10.97 -25.56
CA SER A 121 -22.04 12.36 -25.99
C SER A 121 -20.83 12.69 -26.89
N ALA A 122 -19.93 11.73 -27.10
CA ALA A 122 -18.69 11.85 -27.88
C ALA A 122 -18.80 11.15 -29.25
#